data_AF-A0A7S1YG25-F1
#
_entry.id   AF-A0A7S1YG25-F1
#
_cell.length_a   1.000
_cell.length_b   1.000
_cell.length_c   1.000
_cell.angle_alpha   90.00
_cell.angle_beta   90.00
_cell.angle_gamma   90.00
#
_symmetry.space_group_name_H-M   'P 1'
#
loop_
_entity.id
_entity.type
_entity.pdbx_description
1 polymer ?
#
loop_
_entity_poly.entity_id
_entity_poly.type
_entity_poly.pdbx_seq_one_letter_code
_entity_poly.pdbx_strand_id
1 'polypeptide(L)'
;GPTGGSHASAFGGQVLPVLDEPGEDQVPLEADNLPDPLAGEQTWPTADELDEAYHEEDDVGGKLVPAGTAAYQAEWLPDAREDDAHEVYGGIEVGDEAPPMALVRREVDEEEEEEEKERAGDDDDDDEYEYEYSDDEDMTGHDVFASRRGRSEEEKEVMLEQRWPDEVVVQKSETAREKFMGHRGLASFRNSRWDHRLNVPPEYGRIFRFTSLAAERRDALAAEADKAIAVGQYVEVHLRLREDLSPGIGAELDGRVAWALRDGLPLRAVSLFPHERKTSVLHFAMLKHPSYGGIIRSTDEVVIQCGPRRWFGRPLYSENNPGGDKHRMERFLHDERPSMASVYGPTTYPPAPVLFLHPETGALMATGTLASVNPDRVILRRSVLTGVPVRIGKSAATVRGMFHNARDVRFFKSIPLWTKYGRSGNIVEPIGTHG
;
A
#
# COMPACT_ATOMS: atom_id res chain seq x y z
N GLY A 1 -9.24 45.61 -35.16
CA GLY A 1 -8.30 44.83 -35.97
C GLY A 1 -6.89 45.18 -35.55
N PRO A 2 -6.14 44.25 -34.98
CA PRO A 2 -4.69 44.31 -34.96
C PRO A 2 -4.14 43.43 -36.08
N THR A 3 -3.16 43.96 -36.79
CA THR A 3 -2.40 43.33 -37.86
C THR A 3 -1.42 42.32 -37.26
N GLY A 4 -1.74 41.02 -37.34
CA GLY A 4 -0.78 39.95 -37.08
C GLY A 4 0.16 39.80 -38.29
N GLY A 5 1.46 39.95 -38.06
CA GLY A 5 2.48 39.75 -39.09
C GLY A 5 2.49 38.28 -39.51
N SER A 6 2.20 38.01 -40.78
CA SER A 6 2.36 36.68 -41.38
C SER A 6 3.85 36.40 -41.54
N HIS A 7 4.46 35.74 -40.55
CA HIS A 7 5.76 35.13 -40.74
C HIS A 7 5.58 33.89 -41.62
N ALA A 8 6.22 33.91 -42.79
CA ALA A 8 6.27 32.79 -43.72
C ALA A 8 7.45 31.89 -43.35
N SER A 9 7.19 30.64 -42.98
CA SER A 9 8.25 29.63 -42.88
C SER A 9 8.45 29.00 -44.26
N ALA A 10 9.70 29.02 -44.75
CA ALA A 10 10.05 28.48 -46.08
C ALA A 10 10.67 27.10 -45.92
N PHE A 11 9.89 26.05 -46.16
CA PHE A 11 10.38 24.70 -46.40
C PHE A 11 9.69 24.15 -47.65
N GLY A 12 10.45 23.69 -48.65
CA GLY A 12 9.90 23.05 -49.85
C GLY A 12 9.36 23.96 -50.96
N GLY A 13 9.54 25.28 -50.90
CA GLY A 13 9.26 26.19 -52.03
C GLY A 13 7.78 26.60 -52.21
N GLN A 14 6.87 26.14 -51.36
CA GLN A 14 5.52 26.72 -51.21
C GLN A 14 5.41 27.44 -49.88
N VAL A 15 4.97 28.71 -49.91
CA VAL A 15 4.70 29.49 -48.69
C VAL A 15 3.27 29.16 -48.27
N LEU A 16 3.13 28.31 -47.26
CA LEU A 16 1.83 28.06 -46.62
C LEU A 16 1.59 29.11 -45.52
N PRO A 17 0.34 29.59 -45.36
CA PRO A 17 0.01 30.49 -44.26
C PRO A 17 0.12 29.74 -42.93
N VAL A 18 0.89 30.32 -42.00
CA VAL A 18 0.96 29.82 -40.62
C VAL A 18 -0.35 30.16 -39.91
N LEU A 19 -1.08 29.12 -39.49
CA LEU A 19 -2.39 29.27 -38.84
C LEU A 19 -2.31 29.35 -37.31
N ASP A 20 -1.28 28.74 -36.72
CA ASP A 20 -1.05 28.71 -35.29
C ASP A 20 0.45 28.49 -35.02
N GLU A 21 1.02 29.21 -34.07
CA GLU A 21 2.41 29.08 -33.63
C GLU A 21 2.46 29.07 -32.11
N PRO A 22 3.34 28.24 -31.49
CA PRO A 22 3.47 28.22 -30.04
C PRO A 22 3.99 29.57 -29.54
N GLY A 23 3.14 30.33 -28.84
CA GLY A 23 3.47 31.62 -28.24
C GLY A 23 4.23 31.52 -26.91
N GLU A 24 4.62 32.67 -26.37
CA GLU A 24 5.32 32.76 -25.06
C GLU A 24 4.47 32.27 -23.88
N ASP A 25 3.13 32.30 -24.02
CA ASP A 25 2.17 31.83 -23.00
C ASP A 25 1.95 30.30 -23.01
N GLN A 26 2.76 29.54 -23.75
CA GLN A 26 2.63 28.09 -23.81
C GLN A 26 2.91 27.46 -22.44
N VAL A 27 1.96 26.67 -21.95
CA VAL A 27 2.11 25.92 -20.69
C VAL A 27 3.36 25.04 -20.75
N PRO A 28 4.23 25.07 -19.72
CA PRO A 28 5.43 24.23 -19.67
C PRO A 28 5.11 22.76 -19.92
N LEU A 29 5.95 22.11 -20.73
CA LEU A 29 5.82 20.70 -21.12
C LEU A 29 6.32 19.72 -20.05
N GLU A 30 6.13 20.06 -18.78
CA GLU A 30 6.55 19.24 -17.65
C GLU A 30 5.55 18.10 -17.42
N ALA A 31 6.05 16.87 -17.40
CA ALA A 31 5.26 15.69 -17.08
C ALA A 31 5.23 15.44 -15.57
N ASP A 32 6.39 15.51 -14.94
CA ASP A 32 6.56 15.26 -13.51
C ASP A 32 7.00 16.54 -12.80
N ASN A 33 6.51 16.71 -11.58
CA ASN A 33 6.91 17.80 -10.69
C ASN A 33 8.28 17.49 -10.09
N LEU A 34 9.13 18.51 -9.96
CA LEU A 34 10.37 18.39 -9.21
C LEU A 34 10.02 18.53 -7.71
N PRO A 35 10.17 17.46 -6.91
CA PRO A 35 9.85 17.53 -5.50
C PRO A 35 10.91 18.41 -4.83
N ASP A 36 10.48 19.38 -4.03
CA ASP A 36 11.40 20.15 -3.19
C ASP A 36 11.87 19.24 -2.04
N PRO A 37 13.16 18.85 -2.00
CA PRO A 37 13.68 17.98 -0.94
C PRO A 37 13.61 18.64 0.45
N LEU A 38 13.52 19.97 0.52
CA LEU A 38 13.53 20.74 1.76
C LEU A 38 12.11 20.97 2.33
N ALA A 39 11.06 20.74 1.55
CA ALA A 39 9.68 21.00 1.94
C ALA A 39 9.12 20.04 3.03
N GLY A 40 9.90 19.04 3.43
CA GLY A 40 9.58 18.06 4.47
C GLY A 40 10.55 18.04 5.65
N GLU A 41 11.49 18.99 5.74
CA GLU A 41 12.37 19.09 6.91
C GLU A 41 11.56 19.56 8.12
N GLN A 42 11.14 18.57 8.91
CA GLN A 42 10.88 18.79 10.32
C GLN A 42 12.22 19.14 10.94
N THR A 43 12.39 20.40 11.36
CA THR A 43 13.57 20.84 12.10
C THR A 43 13.67 19.94 13.33
N TRP A 44 14.62 19.01 13.32
CA TRP A 44 14.96 18.24 14.49
C TRP A 44 15.29 19.23 15.62
N PRO A 45 14.87 18.94 16.87
CA PRO A 45 15.34 19.70 18.02
C PRO A 45 16.86 19.80 17.95
N THR A 46 17.39 20.97 18.29
CA THR A 46 18.84 21.19 18.27
C THR A 46 19.54 20.24 19.24
N ALA A 47 20.83 19.97 19.04
CA ALA A 47 21.59 19.08 19.92
C ALA A 47 21.51 19.51 21.39
N ASP A 48 21.41 20.82 21.64
CA ASP A 48 21.24 21.40 22.97
C ASP A 48 19.85 21.09 23.59
N GLU A 49 18.79 20.99 22.78
CA GLU A 49 17.43 20.61 23.24
C GLU A 49 17.28 19.09 23.45
N LEU A 50 18.09 18.28 22.75
CA LEU A 50 18.17 16.83 22.98
C LEU A 50 18.95 16.52 24.27
N ASP A 51 20.06 17.21 24.53
CA ASP A 51 20.83 17.06 25.78
C ASP A 51 19.98 17.42 27.02
N GLU A 52 19.15 18.47 26.95
CA GLU A 52 18.24 18.83 28.04
C GLU A 52 17.16 17.75 28.32
N ALA A 53 16.72 17.01 27.30
CA ALA A 53 15.76 15.91 27.46
C ALA A 53 16.43 14.61 27.96
N TYR A 54 17.65 14.31 27.53
CA TYR A 54 18.42 13.16 28.05
C TYR A 54 18.79 13.34 29.53
N HIS A 55 18.97 14.59 29.99
CA HIS A 55 19.20 14.88 31.40
C HIS A 55 17.94 14.83 32.29
N GLU A 56 16.73 14.72 31.71
CA GLU A 56 15.47 14.56 32.46
C GLU A 56 14.97 13.10 32.56
N GLU A 57 15.50 12.15 31.77
CA GLU A 57 15.01 10.76 31.74
C GLU A 57 15.94 9.72 32.42
N ASP A 58 17.15 10.09 32.86
CA ASP A 58 18.13 9.18 33.48
C ASP A 58 17.94 8.95 35.00
N ASP A 59 16.69 8.77 35.47
CA ASP A 59 16.39 8.26 36.82
C ASP A 59 15.52 6.99 36.78
N VAL A 60 15.95 6.01 35.98
CA VAL A 60 15.39 4.66 35.99
C VAL A 60 16.35 3.74 36.75
N GLY A 61 16.19 3.71 38.08
CA GLY A 61 16.99 2.91 39.01
C GLY A 61 17.10 1.43 38.60
N GLY A 62 18.33 0.97 38.37
CA GLY A 62 18.66 -0.44 38.22
C GLY A 62 18.84 -1.11 39.58
N LYS A 63 18.51 -2.39 39.68
CA LYS A 63 18.66 -3.18 40.92
C LYS A 63 20.01 -3.90 40.89
N LEU A 64 20.85 -3.63 41.89
CA LEU A 64 22.11 -4.36 42.06
C LEU A 64 21.80 -5.78 42.54
N VAL A 65 22.17 -6.79 41.74
CA VAL A 65 22.01 -8.20 42.10
C VAL A 65 23.32 -8.98 41.91
N PRO A 66 23.53 -10.11 42.63
CA PRO A 66 24.72 -10.93 42.44
C PRO A 66 24.85 -11.43 41.00
N ALA A 67 26.07 -11.44 40.44
CA ALA A 67 26.33 -11.94 39.09
C ALA A 67 25.87 -13.40 38.93
N GLY A 68 25.08 -13.68 37.88
CA GLY A 68 24.50 -15.00 37.60
C GLY A 68 23.05 -15.21 38.06
N THR A 69 22.38 -14.17 38.58
CA THR A 69 20.96 -14.22 38.96
C THR A 69 20.07 -14.00 37.74
N ALA A 70 19.20 -14.96 37.40
CA ALA A 70 18.24 -14.82 36.31
C ALA A 70 17.18 -13.72 36.62
N ALA A 71 16.64 -13.06 35.60
CA ALA A 71 15.72 -11.92 35.77
C ALA A 71 14.51 -12.22 36.69
N TYR A 72 13.98 -13.44 36.65
CA TYR A 72 12.91 -13.88 37.54
C TYR A 72 13.35 -13.97 39.01
N GLN A 73 14.58 -14.41 39.29
CA GLN A 73 15.11 -14.51 40.65
C GLN A 73 15.48 -13.14 41.22
N ALA A 74 15.90 -12.21 40.37
CA ALA A 74 16.24 -10.84 40.76
C ALA A 74 15.04 -10.04 41.31
N GLU A 75 13.81 -10.39 40.91
CA GLU A 75 12.57 -9.75 41.36
C GLU A 75 12.23 -10.07 42.83
N TRP A 76 12.72 -11.20 43.36
CA TRP A 76 12.51 -11.64 44.75
C TRP A 76 13.52 -11.06 45.75
N LEU A 77 14.63 -10.48 45.27
CA LEU A 77 15.60 -9.83 46.15
C LEU A 77 15.01 -8.50 46.66
N PRO A 78 15.27 -8.06 47.89
CA PRO A 78 14.85 -6.73 48.33
C PRO A 78 15.62 -5.64 47.56
N ASP A 79 14.96 -4.53 47.24
CA ASP A 79 15.60 -3.37 46.61
C ASP A 79 16.58 -2.73 47.61
N ALA A 80 17.87 -2.94 47.43
CA ALA A 80 18.89 -2.22 48.19
C ALA A 80 18.96 -0.79 47.65
N ARG A 81 18.54 0.20 48.45
CA ARG A 81 18.81 1.61 48.17
C ARG A 81 20.30 1.88 48.40
N GLU A 82 20.90 2.73 47.56
CA GLU A 82 22.34 3.05 47.62
C GLU A 82 22.81 3.64 48.97
N ASP A 83 21.89 4.08 49.84
CA ASP A 83 22.22 4.63 51.17
C ASP A 83 22.28 3.61 52.32
N ASP A 84 21.89 2.34 52.13
CA ASP A 84 21.83 1.34 53.21
C ASP A 84 23.04 0.38 53.23
N ALA A 85 24.17 0.77 52.65
CA ALA A 85 25.40 -0.03 52.62
C ALA A 85 26.19 -0.07 53.96
N HIS A 86 25.58 0.27 55.10
CA HIS A 86 26.27 0.26 56.39
C HIS A 86 25.56 -0.39 57.59
N GLU A 87 24.38 -1.00 57.46
CA GLU A 87 23.69 -1.56 58.63
C GLU A 87 23.00 -2.93 58.42
N VAL A 88 23.60 -3.91 57.74
CA VAL A 88 23.07 -5.31 57.78
C VAL A 88 24.14 -6.42 57.79
N TYR A 89 25.27 -6.26 58.49
CA TYR A 89 26.09 -7.42 58.89
C TYR A 89 26.60 -7.28 60.32
N GLY A 90 25.68 -7.43 61.27
CA GLY A 90 26.02 -7.72 62.66
C GLY A 90 26.55 -9.14 62.80
N GLY A 91 27.87 -9.31 62.73
CA GLY A 91 28.59 -10.38 63.41
C GLY A 91 28.82 -11.68 62.64
N ILE A 92 29.66 -11.66 61.61
CA ILE A 92 30.50 -12.81 61.20
C ILE A 92 31.87 -12.27 60.79
N GLU A 93 32.94 -12.89 61.31
CA GLU A 93 34.33 -12.54 61.04
C GLU A 93 34.67 -12.64 59.54
N VAL A 94 35.42 -11.64 59.08
CA VAL A 94 35.82 -11.41 57.69
C VAL A 94 36.72 -12.54 57.18
N GLY A 95 36.23 -13.27 56.17
CA GLY A 95 37.04 -13.96 55.19
C GLY A 95 36.86 -13.25 53.85
N ASP A 96 37.96 -12.75 53.28
CA ASP A 96 38.02 -11.98 52.04
C ASP A 96 37.40 -12.73 50.84
N GLU A 97 36.28 -12.19 50.33
CA GLU A 97 35.93 -12.01 48.89
C GLU A 97 34.41 -11.80 48.78
N ALA A 98 33.98 -10.55 48.65
CA ALA A 98 32.59 -10.24 48.28
C ALA A 98 32.35 -10.67 46.81
N PRO A 99 31.26 -11.39 46.49
CA PRO A 99 30.99 -11.79 45.12
C PRO A 99 30.74 -10.56 44.22
N PRO A 100 31.12 -10.60 42.94
CA PRO A 100 30.91 -9.49 42.02
C PRO A 100 29.40 -9.23 41.85
N MET A 101 28.98 -8.00 42.13
CA MET A 101 27.62 -7.53 41.91
C MET A 101 27.47 -7.02 40.47
N ALA A 102 26.37 -7.36 39.81
CA ALA A 102 26.04 -6.89 38.47
C ALA A 102 24.80 -5.99 38.52
N LEU A 103 24.83 -4.88 37.77
CA LEU A 103 23.69 -3.99 37.59
C LEU A 103 22.76 -4.60 36.54
N VAL A 104 21.59 -5.10 36.97
CA VAL A 104 20.54 -5.51 36.04
C VAL A 104 19.66 -4.30 35.78
N ARG A 105 19.87 -3.66 34.63
CA ARG A 105 19.00 -2.59 34.12
C ARG A 105 17.75 -3.25 33.53
N ARG A 106 16.59 -2.59 33.67
CA ARG A 106 15.37 -3.03 33.02
C ARG A 106 15.42 -2.66 31.53
N GLU A 107 16.31 -3.30 30.80
CA GLU A 107 16.38 -3.21 29.35
C GLU A 107 15.35 -4.18 28.77
N VAL A 108 14.52 -3.65 27.88
CA VAL A 108 13.68 -4.44 27.00
C VAL A 108 14.49 -4.57 25.72
N ASP A 109 15.16 -5.71 25.52
CA ASP A 109 15.28 -6.45 24.26
C ASP A 109 16.40 -7.50 24.37
N GLU A 110 16.10 -8.74 23.95
CA GLU A 110 16.73 -9.43 22.81
C GLU A 110 18.11 -9.99 23.16
N GLU A 111 18.16 -11.29 23.47
CA GLU A 111 19.22 -12.19 22.99
C GLU A 111 18.75 -13.64 23.14
N GLU A 112 18.98 -14.41 22.07
CA GLU A 112 18.72 -15.85 21.95
C GLU A 112 19.79 -16.62 22.73
N GLU A 113 19.39 -17.53 23.62
CA GLU A 113 20.29 -18.55 24.16
C GLU A 113 19.81 -19.95 23.75
N GLU A 114 20.67 -20.64 23.00
CA GLU A 114 20.60 -22.07 22.74
C GLU A 114 20.92 -22.83 24.05
N GLU A 115 19.97 -23.63 24.55
CA GLU A 115 20.26 -24.60 25.62
C GLU A 115 20.03 -26.04 25.16
N GLU A 116 21.09 -26.84 25.21
CA GLU A 116 21.08 -28.31 25.18
C GLU A 116 20.22 -28.86 26.34
N LYS A 117 19.27 -29.75 26.03
CA LYS A 117 18.51 -30.49 27.04
C LYS A 117 18.90 -31.97 27.05
N GLU A 118 19.58 -32.39 28.12
CA GLU A 118 19.60 -33.78 28.53
C GLU A 118 18.31 -34.16 29.29
N ARG A 119 17.83 -35.33 28.88
CA ARG A 119 16.60 -36.07 29.19
C ARG A 119 16.32 -36.31 30.68
N ALA A 120 15.13 -35.93 31.14
CA ALA A 120 14.39 -36.65 32.18
C ALA A 120 12.91 -36.70 31.78
N GLY A 121 12.34 -37.91 31.75
CA GLY A 121 11.01 -38.17 31.22
C GLY A 121 9.90 -37.77 32.20
N ASP A 122 8.81 -37.26 31.62
CA ASP A 122 7.48 -37.33 32.19
C ASP A 122 6.51 -37.55 31.03
N ASP A 123 5.73 -38.62 31.15
CA ASP A 123 4.72 -39.05 30.19
C ASP A 123 3.49 -38.13 30.33
N ASP A 124 3.22 -37.28 29.34
CA ASP A 124 1.91 -36.69 29.12
C ASP A 124 1.52 -36.90 27.65
N ASP A 125 0.43 -37.65 27.46
CA ASP A 125 -0.16 -38.05 26.18
C ASP A 125 -0.43 -36.84 25.25
N ASP A 126 0.44 -36.64 24.27
CA ASP A 126 0.22 -35.76 23.12
C ASP A 126 -0.61 -36.53 22.07
N ASP A 127 -1.94 -36.47 22.20
CA ASP A 127 -2.83 -36.76 21.07
C ASP A 127 -2.71 -35.61 20.04
N GLU A 128 -1.80 -35.79 19.09
CA GLU A 128 -1.65 -34.96 17.90
C GLU A 128 -2.90 -35.10 17.01
N TYR A 129 -3.91 -34.26 17.25
CA TYR A 129 -5.03 -34.11 16.33
C TYR A 129 -4.58 -33.30 15.11
N GLU A 130 -4.09 -34.02 14.10
CA GLU A 130 -4.03 -33.54 12.72
C GLU A 130 -5.44 -33.08 12.32
N TYR A 131 -5.63 -31.77 12.13
CA TYR A 131 -6.85 -31.23 11.54
C TYR A 131 -6.87 -31.59 10.04
N GLU A 132 -7.21 -32.84 9.74
CA GLU A 132 -7.72 -33.20 8.44
C GLU A 132 -9.02 -32.42 8.25
N TYR A 133 -9.11 -31.60 7.20
CA TYR A 133 -10.37 -30.96 6.83
C TYR A 133 -11.40 -32.08 6.63
N SER A 134 -12.29 -32.28 7.59
CA SER A 134 -13.48 -33.08 7.40
C SER A 134 -14.33 -32.36 6.36
N ASP A 135 -14.18 -32.79 5.12
CA ASP A 135 -15.10 -32.54 4.02
C ASP A 135 -16.39 -33.24 4.45
N ASP A 136 -17.27 -32.51 5.17
CA ASP A 136 -18.55 -33.04 5.58
C ASP A 136 -19.30 -33.51 4.34
N GLU A 137 -19.42 -34.83 4.29
CA GLU A 137 -20.11 -35.62 3.29
C GLU A 137 -21.60 -35.26 3.29
N ASP A 138 -22.05 -34.61 2.23
CA ASP A 138 -23.43 -34.75 1.75
C ASP A 138 -23.53 -34.36 0.27
N MET A 139 -22.65 -34.92 -0.58
CA MET A 139 -22.82 -34.93 -2.04
C MET A 139 -22.25 -36.22 -2.61
N THR A 140 -23.09 -37.02 -3.26
CA THR A 140 -22.78 -38.31 -3.89
C THR A 140 -21.44 -38.29 -4.65
N GLY A 141 -20.47 -39.05 -4.13
CA GLY A 141 -19.03 -38.98 -4.42
C GLY A 141 -18.53 -39.41 -5.80
N HIS A 142 -19.33 -39.29 -6.87
CA HIS A 142 -18.88 -39.66 -8.22
C HIS A 142 -18.64 -38.47 -9.17
N ASP A 143 -19.14 -37.26 -8.86
CA ASP A 143 -18.93 -36.05 -9.70
C ASP A 143 -17.89 -35.06 -9.14
N VAL A 144 -17.52 -35.18 -7.85
CA VAL A 144 -16.61 -34.22 -7.17
C VAL A 144 -15.13 -34.50 -7.48
N PHE A 145 -14.75 -35.77 -7.65
CA PHE A 145 -13.35 -36.15 -7.91
C PHE A 145 -12.84 -35.73 -9.30
N ALA A 146 -13.73 -35.62 -10.29
CA ALA A 146 -13.38 -35.14 -11.63
C ALA A 146 -13.20 -33.61 -11.69
N SER A 147 -13.83 -32.86 -10.78
CA SER A 147 -13.83 -31.39 -10.78
C SER A 147 -12.73 -30.75 -9.91
N ARG A 148 -12.13 -31.50 -8.97
CA ARG A 148 -11.08 -30.98 -8.06
C ARG A 148 -9.65 -31.05 -8.61
N ARG A 149 -9.39 -31.85 -9.65
CA ARG A 149 -8.03 -32.07 -10.19
C ARG A 149 -7.59 -31.08 -11.29
N GLY A 150 -8.50 -30.22 -11.75
CA GLY A 150 -8.25 -29.31 -12.89
C GLY A 150 -8.20 -27.82 -12.57
N ARG A 151 -8.36 -27.42 -11.29
CA ARG A 151 -8.31 -26.00 -10.91
C ARG A 151 -6.89 -25.53 -10.66
N SER A 152 -6.51 -24.43 -11.31
CA SER A 152 -5.22 -23.76 -11.09
C SER A 152 -5.09 -23.34 -9.61
N GLU A 153 -3.86 -23.26 -9.10
CA GLU A 153 -3.59 -22.75 -7.74
C GLU A 153 -4.18 -21.35 -7.55
N GLU A 154 -4.12 -20.51 -8.58
CA GLU A 154 -4.70 -19.15 -8.57
C GLU A 154 -6.23 -19.15 -8.38
N GLU A 155 -6.93 -20.12 -8.95
CA GLU A 155 -8.39 -20.25 -8.76
C GLU A 155 -8.74 -20.64 -7.32
N LYS A 156 -7.88 -21.45 -6.69
CA LYS A 156 -8.03 -21.82 -5.28
C LYS A 156 -7.81 -20.60 -4.39
N GLU A 157 -6.81 -19.77 -4.70
CA GLU A 157 -6.57 -18.51 -3.97
C GLU A 157 -7.74 -17.54 -4.06
N VAL A 158 -8.30 -17.35 -5.26
CA VAL A 158 -9.48 -16.50 -5.45
C VAL A 158 -10.68 -17.05 -4.68
N MET A 159 -10.89 -18.38 -4.70
CA MET A 159 -11.96 -19.02 -3.92
C MET A 159 -11.76 -18.83 -2.41
N LEU A 160 -10.51 -19.00 -1.92
CA LEU A 160 -10.16 -18.78 -0.52
C LEU A 160 -10.42 -17.33 -0.11
N GLU A 161 -9.99 -16.36 -0.93
CA GLU A 161 -10.23 -14.93 -0.68
C GLU A 161 -11.73 -14.58 -0.69
N GLN A 162 -12.52 -15.20 -1.55
CA GLN A 162 -13.99 -15.00 -1.56
C GLN A 162 -14.66 -15.58 -0.31
N ARG A 163 -14.20 -16.75 0.17
CA ARG A 163 -14.77 -17.41 1.34
C ARG A 163 -14.28 -16.82 2.66
N TRP A 164 -13.03 -16.37 2.69
CA TRP A 164 -12.28 -15.87 3.84
C TRP A 164 -11.52 -14.59 3.47
N PRO A 165 -12.24 -13.46 3.33
CA PRO A 165 -11.66 -12.22 2.82
C PRO A 165 -10.64 -11.63 3.77
N ASP A 166 -9.48 -11.27 3.23
CA ASP A 166 -8.36 -10.65 3.93
C ASP A 166 -7.79 -11.46 5.12
N GLU A 167 -8.12 -12.74 5.27
CA GLU A 167 -7.58 -13.57 6.36
C GLU A 167 -6.07 -13.81 6.16
N VAL A 168 -5.30 -13.67 7.24
CA VAL A 168 -3.84 -13.87 7.25
C VAL A 168 -3.47 -14.71 8.45
N VAL A 169 -2.69 -15.76 8.21
CA VAL A 169 -2.14 -16.62 9.26
C VAL A 169 -0.74 -16.10 9.64
N VAL A 170 -0.52 -15.92 10.95
CA VAL A 170 0.82 -15.65 11.49
C VAL A 170 1.53 -16.97 11.66
N GLN A 171 2.70 -17.11 11.05
CA GLN A 171 3.52 -18.31 11.20
C GLN A 171 4.15 -18.32 12.59
N LYS A 172 4.42 -19.51 13.15
CA LYS A 172 5.02 -19.64 14.49
C LYS A 172 6.42 -19.00 14.59
N SER A 173 7.14 -18.95 13.47
CA SER A 173 8.49 -18.37 13.39
C SER A 173 8.51 -16.85 13.35
N GLU A 174 7.39 -16.18 13.12
CA GLU A 174 7.30 -14.72 12.97
C GLU A 174 6.55 -14.10 14.15
N THR A 175 7.02 -12.95 14.65
CA THR A 175 6.22 -12.17 15.60
C THR A 175 5.14 -11.39 14.86
N ALA A 176 3.92 -11.37 15.42
CA ALA A 176 2.83 -10.64 14.80
C ALA A 176 3.09 -9.11 14.84
N ARG A 177 3.78 -8.63 15.88
CA ARG A 177 4.13 -7.21 16.02
C ARG A 177 5.00 -6.72 14.86
N GLU A 178 6.06 -7.44 14.49
CA GLU A 178 6.94 -7.04 13.39
C GLU A 178 6.20 -7.09 12.05
N LYS A 179 5.48 -8.18 11.80
CA LYS A 179 4.72 -8.38 10.56
C LYS A 179 3.68 -7.29 10.31
N PHE A 180 3.05 -6.79 11.38
CA PHE A 180 2.00 -5.77 11.30
C PHE A 180 2.42 -4.40 11.85
N MET A 181 3.72 -4.09 11.92
CA MET A 181 4.21 -2.81 12.45
C MET A 181 3.65 -1.59 11.71
N GLY A 182 3.48 -1.70 10.37
CA GLY A 182 2.85 -0.65 9.55
C GLY A 182 1.32 -0.62 9.58
N HIS A 183 0.67 -1.51 10.34
CA HIS A 183 -0.78 -1.56 10.45
C HIS A 183 -1.26 -0.76 11.67
N ARG A 184 -2.54 -0.37 11.63
CA ARG A 184 -3.20 0.26 12.77
C ARG A 184 -4.61 -0.28 12.95
N GLY A 185 -5.02 -0.49 14.20
CA GLY A 185 -6.40 -0.84 14.53
C GLY A 185 -7.34 0.35 14.31
N LEU A 186 -8.48 0.11 13.68
CA LEU A 186 -9.56 1.09 13.56
C LEU A 186 -10.80 0.56 14.28
N ALA A 187 -11.37 1.35 15.17
CA ALA A 187 -12.62 1.00 15.84
C ALA A 187 -13.80 0.93 14.85
N SER A 188 -13.83 1.81 13.85
CA SER A 188 -14.80 1.78 12.77
C SER A 188 -14.16 2.19 11.46
N PHE A 189 -14.22 1.31 10.46
CA PHE A 189 -13.73 1.63 9.12
C PHE A 189 -14.48 2.82 8.49
N ARG A 190 -15.71 3.13 8.90
CA ARG A 190 -16.44 4.27 8.34
C ARG A 190 -16.13 5.57 9.07
N ASN A 191 -16.13 5.54 10.40
CA ASN A 191 -16.16 6.76 11.21
C ASN A 191 -14.78 7.20 11.70
N SER A 192 -13.81 6.29 11.81
CA SER A 192 -12.46 6.64 12.28
C SER A 192 -11.75 7.51 11.24
N ARG A 193 -11.15 8.62 11.68
CA ARG A 193 -10.42 9.54 10.79
C ARG A 193 -9.15 8.90 10.25
N TRP A 194 -8.80 9.21 9.01
CA TRP A 194 -7.51 8.86 8.40
C TRP A 194 -6.93 10.07 7.72
N ASP A 195 -5.70 10.42 8.08
CA ASP A 195 -4.97 11.50 7.42
C ASP A 195 -4.32 10.97 6.14
N HIS A 196 -4.71 11.55 5.01
CA HIS A 196 -4.22 11.22 3.68
C HIS A 196 -2.80 11.72 3.38
N ARG A 197 -2.23 12.59 4.24
CA ARG A 197 -0.87 13.13 4.07
C ARG A 197 0.18 12.38 4.88
N LEU A 198 -0.25 11.47 5.75
CA LEU A 198 0.63 10.67 6.59
C LEU A 198 1.17 9.46 5.82
N ASN A 199 2.46 9.13 6.01
CA ASN A 199 3.13 7.96 5.43
C ASN A 199 3.02 7.88 3.90
N VAL A 200 3.15 9.03 3.24
CA VAL A 200 3.05 9.14 1.79
C VAL A 200 4.43 8.85 1.16
N PRO A 201 4.51 8.03 0.09
CA PRO A 201 5.78 7.76 -0.59
C PRO A 201 6.43 9.03 -1.16
N PRO A 202 7.77 9.09 -1.28
CA PRO A 202 8.46 10.27 -1.84
C PRO A 202 8.03 10.57 -3.29
N GLU A 203 7.61 9.56 -4.05
CA GLU A 203 7.11 9.71 -5.42
C GLU A 203 5.84 10.58 -5.50
N TYR A 204 5.05 10.65 -4.44
CA TYR A 204 3.88 11.54 -4.38
C TYR A 204 4.23 13.03 -4.35
N GLY A 205 5.49 13.39 -4.12
CA GLY A 205 5.96 14.77 -4.32
C GLY A 205 6.10 15.15 -5.81
N ARG A 206 6.23 14.15 -6.69
CA ARG A 206 6.39 14.32 -8.14
C ARG A 206 5.09 14.46 -8.91
N ILE A 207 3.96 14.12 -8.29
CA ILE A 207 2.67 14.18 -8.94
C ILE A 207 2.02 15.56 -8.76
N PHE A 208 1.20 15.95 -9.73
CA PHE A 208 0.44 17.18 -9.65
C PHE A 208 -0.88 16.98 -8.92
N ARG A 209 -1.22 17.96 -8.07
CA ARG A 209 -2.52 18.07 -7.39
C ARG A 209 -3.35 19.15 -8.05
N PHE A 210 -4.64 18.88 -8.25
CA PHE A 210 -5.58 19.83 -8.83
C PHE A 210 -6.61 20.22 -7.77
N THR A 211 -6.89 21.52 -7.64
CA THR A 211 -7.96 22.01 -6.76
C THR A 211 -9.33 21.63 -7.31
N SER A 212 -9.55 21.84 -8.62
CA SER A 212 -10.77 21.43 -9.32
C SER A 212 -10.49 21.15 -10.78
N LEU A 213 -10.37 19.87 -11.12
CA LEU A 213 -10.18 19.44 -12.52
C LEU A 213 -11.36 19.81 -13.42
N ALA A 214 -12.57 19.91 -12.87
CA ALA A 214 -13.76 20.30 -13.62
C ALA A 214 -13.76 21.79 -14.00
N ALA A 215 -13.13 22.64 -13.19
CA ALA A 215 -12.95 24.05 -13.51
C ALA A 215 -11.94 24.22 -14.65
N GLU A 216 -10.75 23.62 -14.48
CA GLU A 216 -9.70 23.58 -15.50
C GLU A 216 -10.21 23.06 -16.85
N ARG A 217 -11.05 22.02 -16.85
CA ARG A 217 -11.68 21.51 -18.08
C ARG A 217 -12.54 22.56 -18.78
N ARG A 218 -13.32 23.33 -18.02
CA ARG A 218 -14.23 24.34 -18.60
C ARG A 218 -13.42 25.45 -19.24
N ASP A 219 -12.35 25.88 -18.58
CA ASP A 219 -11.49 26.95 -19.04
C ASP A 219 -10.69 26.50 -20.27
N ALA A 220 -10.19 25.25 -20.27
CA ALA A 220 -9.56 24.62 -21.42
C ALA A 220 -10.50 24.53 -22.64
N LEU A 221 -11.77 24.16 -22.43
CA LEU A 221 -12.76 24.10 -23.52
C LEU A 221 -13.13 25.49 -24.04
N ALA A 222 -13.18 26.50 -23.17
CA ALA A 222 -13.42 27.89 -23.58
C ALA A 222 -12.26 28.42 -24.43
N ALA A 223 -11.01 28.16 -24.04
CA ALA A 223 -9.82 28.53 -24.81
C ALA A 223 -9.76 27.85 -26.19
N GLU A 224 -10.29 26.63 -26.33
CA GLU A 224 -10.35 25.94 -27.63
C GLU A 224 -11.30 26.64 -28.61
N ALA A 225 -12.38 27.26 -28.12
CA ALA A 225 -13.37 27.92 -28.96
C ALA A 225 -12.81 29.15 -29.69
N ASP A 226 -11.72 29.73 -29.17
CA ASP A 226 -11.08 30.92 -29.72
C ASP A 226 -9.96 30.59 -30.74
N LYS A 227 -9.70 29.31 -31.01
CA LYS A 227 -8.63 28.90 -31.94
C LYS A 227 -8.97 29.15 -33.40
N ALA A 228 -7.94 29.46 -34.18
CA ALA A 228 -8.05 29.87 -35.58
C ALA A 228 -8.35 28.72 -36.57
N ILE A 229 -8.02 27.47 -36.22
CA ILE A 229 -8.15 26.31 -37.12
C ILE A 229 -9.55 25.70 -36.99
N ALA A 230 -10.31 25.70 -38.08
CA ALA A 230 -11.67 25.14 -38.10
C ALA A 230 -11.69 23.66 -38.48
N VAL A 231 -12.69 22.93 -37.97
CA VAL A 231 -12.89 21.50 -38.29
C VAL A 231 -13.14 21.32 -39.80
N GLY A 232 -12.44 20.34 -40.41
CA GLY A 232 -12.59 20.00 -41.82
C GLY A 232 -11.58 20.66 -42.77
N GLN A 233 -10.66 21.49 -42.25
CA GLN A 233 -9.57 22.06 -43.02
C GLN A 233 -8.42 21.06 -43.19
N TYR A 234 -7.83 21.01 -44.39
CA TYR A 234 -6.59 20.29 -44.64
C TYR A 234 -5.42 21.15 -44.15
N VAL A 235 -4.62 20.60 -43.23
CA VAL A 235 -3.51 21.30 -42.59
C VAL A 235 -2.24 20.46 -42.66
N GLU A 236 -1.10 21.14 -42.74
CA GLU A 236 0.21 20.55 -42.54
C GLU A 236 0.68 20.85 -41.11
N VAL A 237 1.08 19.81 -40.37
CA VAL A 237 1.46 19.95 -38.96
C VAL A 237 2.97 19.74 -38.84
N HIS A 238 3.68 20.82 -38.46
CA HIS A 238 5.11 20.76 -38.18
C HIS A 238 5.32 20.59 -36.67
N LEU A 239 5.87 19.43 -36.27
CA LEU A 239 6.15 19.13 -34.87
C LEU A 239 7.58 19.57 -34.52
N ARG A 240 7.71 20.50 -33.59
CA ARG A 240 9.01 20.84 -32.98
C ARG A 240 9.28 19.92 -31.80
N LEU A 241 10.34 19.12 -31.89
CA LEU A 241 10.84 18.34 -30.76
C LEU A 241 11.68 19.24 -29.85
N ARG A 242 11.50 19.08 -28.54
CA ARG A 242 12.26 19.80 -27.52
C ARG A 242 13.70 19.28 -27.47
N GLU A 243 14.67 20.17 -27.31
CA GLU A 243 16.10 19.86 -27.40
C GLU A 243 16.63 19.06 -26.18
N ASP A 244 15.89 19.08 -25.07
CA ASP A 244 16.17 18.33 -23.83
C ASP A 244 15.74 16.86 -23.89
N LEU A 245 15.00 16.46 -24.92
CA LEU A 245 14.62 15.07 -25.16
C LEU A 245 15.86 14.25 -25.55
N SER A 246 15.91 12.99 -25.10
CA SER A 246 17.06 12.12 -25.35
C SER A 246 17.46 12.10 -26.83
N PRO A 247 18.77 12.23 -27.14
CA PRO A 247 19.25 12.21 -28.51
C PRO A 247 18.84 10.88 -29.16
N GLY A 248 17.95 10.95 -30.16
CA GLY A 248 17.42 9.78 -30.86
C GLY A 248 15.89 9.68 -30.94
N ILE A 249 15.14 10.41 -30.09
CA ILE A 249 13.66 10.35 -30.09
C ILE A 249 13.08 10.77 -31.45
N GLY A 250 13.68 11.76 -32.12
CA GLY A 250 13.26 12.15 -33.47
C GLY A 250 13.41 11.02 -34.49
N ALA A 251 14.58 10.37 -34.50
CA ALA A 251 14.83 9.25 -35.40
C ALA A 251 13.93 8.03 -35.09
N GLU A 252 13.63 7.79 -33.82
CA GLU A 252 12.68 6.75 -33.41
C GLU A 252 11.25 7.08 -33.89
N LEU A 253 10.80 8.31 -33.72
CA LEU A 253 9.50 8.77 -34.19
C LEU A 253 9.39 8.65 -35.71
N ASP A 254 10.40 9.12 -36.44
CA ASP A 254 10.47 9.02 -37.90
C ASP A 254 10.41 7.55 -38.35
N GLY A 255 11.15 6.67 -37.66
CA GLY A 255 11.12 5.22 -37.91
C GLY A 255 9.74 4.61 -37.68
N ARG A 256 9.05 4.97 -36.59
CA ARG A 256 7.68 4.50 -36.29
C ARG A 256 6.66 5.01 -37.29
N VAL A 257 6.76 6.27 -37.70
CA VAL A 257 5.88 6.88 -38.72
C VAL A 257 6.11 6.22 -40.07
N ALA A 258 7.37 6.05 -40.50
CA ALA A 258 7.71 5.38 -41.75
C ALA A 258 7.23 3.93 -41.77
N TRP A 259 7.38 3.21 -40.66
CA TRP A 259 6.87 1.85 -40.50
C TRP A 259 5.35 1.79 -40.62
N ALA A 260 4.63 2.66 -39.90
CA ALA A 260 3.17 2.71 -39.96
C ALA A 260 2.66 3.01 -41.38
N LEU A 261 3.28 3.97 -42.06
CA LEU A 261 2.93 4.32 -43.45
C LEU A 261 3.20 3.16 -44.42
N ARG A 262 4.33 2.45 -44.26
CA ARG A 262 4.69 1.29 -45.08
C ARG A 262 3.66 0.16 -44.95
N ASP A 263 3.23 -0.11 -43.73
CA ASP A 263 2.30 -1.21 -43.42
C ASP A 263 0.83 -0.76 -43.53
N GLY A 264 0.57 0.47 -43.98
CA GLY A 264 -0.78 1.01 -44.20
C GLY A 264 -1.58 1.25 -42.91
N LEU A 265 -0.91 1.41 -41.78
CA LEU A 265 -1.53 1.66 -40.48
C LEU A 265 -1.98 3.13 -40.37
N PRO A 266 -3.18 3.40 -39.81
CA PRO A 266 -3.67 4.76 -39.66
C PRO A 266 -2.86 5.52 -38.60
N LEU A 267 -2.38 6.71 -38.95
CA LEU A 267 -1.77 7.64 -38.02
C LEU A 267 -2.81 8.64 -37.52
N ARG A 268 -2.89 8.81 -36.21
CA ARG A 268 -3.79 9.78 -35.56
C ARG A 268 -3.00 10.65 -34.60
N ALA A 269 -3.05 11.96 -34.80
CA ALA A 269 -2.58 12.96 -33.85
C ALA A 269 -3.77 13.57 -33.11
N VAL A 270 -3.59 13.88 -31.83
CA VAL A 270 -4.61 14.52 -30.98
C VAL A 270 -3.93 15.64 -30.22
N SER A 271 -4.51 16.85 -30.25
CA SER A 271 -4.09 17.95 -29.39
C SER A 271 -4.47 17.64 -27.94
N LEU A 272 -3.56 17.89 -27.01
CA LEU A 272 -3.82 17.73 -25.58
C LEU A 272 -4.32 19.05 -25.01
N PHE A 273 -5.23 18.96 -24.03
CA PHE A 273 -5.65 20.14 -23.28
C PHE A 273 -4.54 20.60 -22.31
N PRO A 274 -4.60 21.87 -21.83
CA PRO A 274 -3.73 22.34 -20.76
C PRO A 274 -3.72 21.35 -19.59
N HIS A 275 -2.52 21.09 -19.06
CA HIS A 275 -2.28 20.19 -17.92
C HIS A 275 -2.54 18.69 -18.15
N GLU A 276 -2.96 18.24 -19.33
CA GLU A 276 -3.11 16.79 -19.58
C GLU A 276 -1.77 16.04 -19.67
N ARG A 277 -0.67 16.74 -19.88
CA ARG A 277 0.67 16.15 -19.87
C ARG A 277 1.16 15.81 -18.45
N LYS A 278 0.61 16.47 -17.43
CA LYS A 278 1.02 16.32 -16.03
C LYS A 278 0.63 14.96 -15.48
N THR A 279 1.53 14.31 -14.76
CA THR A 279 1.30 13.04 -14.08
C THR A 279 0.54 13.26 -12.77
N SER A 280 -0.50 12.45 -12.55
CA SER A 280 -1.26 12.42 -11.30
C SER A 280 -1.80 11.02 -11.01
N VAL A 281 -2.60 10.87 -9.96
CA VAL A 281 -3.26 9.61 -9.61
C VAL A 281 -4.66 9.59 -10.23
N LEU A 282 -4.86 8.69 -11.20
CA LEU A 282 -6.14 8.51 -11.87
C LEU A 282 -6.94 7.40 -11.20
N HIS A 283 -8.24 7.62 -11.07
CA HIS A 283 -9.19 6.66 -10.54
C HIS A 283 -10.23 6.29 -11.59
N PHE A 284 -10.27 5.01 -11.93
CA PHE A 284 -11.15 4.45 -12.94
C PHE A 284 -12.25 3.62 -12.28
N ALA A 285 -13.52 3.95 -12.56
CA ALA A 285 -14.64 3.09 -12.23
C ALA A 285 -14.75 2.01 -13.32
N MET A 286 -14.64 0.74 -12.96
CA MET A 286 -14.57 -0.34 -13.93
C MET A 286 -15.34 -1.59 -13.53
N LEU A 287 -15.63 -2.39 -14.55
CA LEU A 287 -16.21 -3.71 -14.44
C LEU A 287 -15.34 -4.69 -15.24
N LYS A 288 -15.08 -5.87 -14.66
CA LYS A 288 -14.42 -6.95 -15.40
C LYS A 288 -15.26 -7.34 -16.61
N HIS A 289 -14.61 -7.53 -17.75
CA HIS A 289 -15.29 -7.84 -18.99
C HIS A 289 -15.75 -9.32 -18.96
N PRO A 290 -17.02 -9.64 -19.23
CA PRO A 290 -17.54 -11.01 -19.10
C PRO A 290 -16.85 -12.05 -19.99
N SER A 291 -16.24 -11.63 -21.10
CA SER A 291 -15.51 -12.56 -21.98
C SER A 291 -14.13 -12.95 -21.44
N TYR A 292 -13.64 -12.26 -20.41
CA TYR A 292 -12.33 -12.53 -19.83
C TYR A 292 -12.46 -13.48 -18.65
N GLY A 293 -12.22 -14.76 -18.89
CA GLY A 293 -12.24 -15.79 -17.85
C GLY A 293 -11.01 -15.77 -16.92
N GLY A 294 -9.98 -15.00 -17.24
CA GLY A 294 -8.76 -14.93 -16.45
C GLY A 294 -8.94 -14.19 -15.12
N ILE A 295 -8.08 -14.52 -14.16
CA ILE A 295 -7.96 -13.79 -12.90
C ILE A 295 -7.13 -12.52 -13.15
N ILE A 296 -7.54 -11.42 -12.54
CA ILE A 296 -6.85 -10.13 -12.65
C ILE A 296 -6.46 -9.72 -11.23
N ARG A 297 -5.16 -9.77 -10.91
CA ARG A 297 -4.68 -9.38 -9.58
C ARG A 297 -4.40 -7.89 -9.52
N SER A 298 -4.58 -7.31 -8.34
CA SER A 298 -4.04 -5.99 -8.04
C SER A 298 -2.53 -6.00 -8.24
N THR A 299 -1.96 -4.88 -8.71
CA THR A 299 -0.53 -4.68 -9.00
C THR A 299 0.05 -5.45 -10.20
N ASP A 300 -0.73 -6.32 -10.86
CA ASP A 300 -0.32 -6.92 -12.13
C ASP A 300 -0.21 -5.85 -13.22
N GLU A 301 0.73 -6.04 -14.15
CA GLU A 301 0.90 -5.12 -15.27
C GLU A 301 -0.23 -5.30 -16.28
N VAL A 302 -0.86 -4.17 -16.62
CA VAL A 302 -1.96 -4.12 -17.58
C VAL A 302 -1.74 -2.96 -18.52
N VAL A 303 -2.29 -3.08 -19.72
CA VAL A 303 -2.25 -1.99 -20.68
C VAL A 303 -3.53 -1.17 -20.56
N ILE A 304 -3.38 0.08 -20.14
CA ILE A 304 -4.47 1.01 -19.91
C ILE A 304 -4.62 1.88 -21.14
N GLN A 305 -5.78 1.83 -21.77
CA GLN A 305 -6.15 2.75 -22.84
C GLN A 305 -7.22 3.70 -22.33
N CYS A 306 -6.85 4.94 -22.04
CA CYS A 306 -7.76 6.01 -21.61
C CYS A 306 -7.88 7.05 -22.72
N GLY A 307 -9.06 7.16 -23.33
CA GLY A 307 -9.27 8.02 -24.49
C GLY A 307 -8.28 7.67 -25.63
N PRO A 308 -7.48 8.62 -26.13
CA PRO A 308 -6.51 8.37 -27.19
C PRO A 308 -5.16 7.82 -26.69
N ARG A 309 -4.92 7.78 -25.38
CA ARG A 309 -3.62 7.41 -24.79
C ARG A 309 -3.60 5.95 -24.35
N ARG A 310 -2.45 5.31 -24.54
CA ARG A 310 -2.20 3.93 -24.12
C ARG A 310 -0.86 3.85 -23.40
N TRP A 311 -0.83 3.24 -22.23
CA TRP A 311 0.40 3.03 -21.45
C TRP A 311 0.31 1.75 -20.62
N PHE A 312 1.44 1.27 -20.15
CA PHE A 312 1.52 0.17 -19.18
C PHE A 312 1.35 0.74 -17.77
N GLY A 313 0.54 0.10 -16.94
CA GLY A 313 0.31 0.50 -15.56
C GLY A 313 0.07 -0.70 -14.66
N ARG A 314 0.27 -0.50 -13.36
CA ARG A 314 0.00 -1.50 -12.32
C ARG A 314 -1.09 -0.97 -11.39
N PRO A 315 -2.38 -1.19 -11.71
CA PRO A 315 -3.47 -0.63 -10.94
C PRO A 315 -3.63 -1.29 -9.57
N LEU A 316 -4.04 -0.49 -8.59
CA LEU A 316 -4.57 -0.97 -7.32
C LEU A 316 -6.09 -1.00 -7.38
N TYR A 317 -6.69 -2.18 -7.19
CA TYR A 317 -8.13 -2.32 -7.10
C TYR A 317 -8.63 -2.02 -5.69
N SER A 318 -9.78 -1.36 -5.62
CA SER A 318 -10.43 -0.96 -4.38
C SER A 318 -11.95 -0.96 -4.53
N GLU A 319 -12.65 -1.05 -3.40
CA GLU A 319 -14.10 -0.92 -3.38
C GLU A 319 -14.58 0.41 -3.94
N ASN A 320 -15.66 0.38 -4.72
CA ASN A 320 -16.33 1.59 -5.18
C ASN A 320 -17.39 2.05 -4.17
N ASN A 321 -16.98 2.83 -3.17
CA ASN A 321 -17.89 3.44 -2.19
C ASN A 321 -17.91 4.97 -2.34
N PRO A 322 -18.87 5.55 -3.10
CA PRO A 322 -18.89 6.99 -3.40
C PRO A 322 -18.98 7.92 -2.17
N GLY A 323 -19.45 7.43 -1.03
CA GLY A 323 -19.60 8.21 0.21
C GLY A 323 -18.52 7.93 1.26
N GLY A 324 -17.51 7.12 0.92
CA GLY A 324 -16.41 6.77 1.82
C GLY A 324 -15.18 7.66 1.59
N ASP A 325 -14.49 8.01 2.67
CA ASP A 325 -13.16 8.62 2.64
C ASP A 325 -12.06 7.53 2.47
N LYS A 326 -12.30 6.36 3.07
CA LYS A 326 -11.41 5.19 3.02
C LYS A 326 -12.04 4.08 2.17
N HIS A 327 -11.20 3.42 1.39
CA HIS A 327 -11.61 2.36 0.47
C HIS A 327 -10.81 1.10 0.77
N ARG A 328 -11.48 -0.06 0.92
CA ARG A 328 -10.78 -1.32 1.11
C ARG A 328 -10.10 -1.73 -0.20
N MET A 329 -8.83 -2.10 -0.12
CA MET A 329 -8.10 -2.70 -1.23
C MET A 329 -8.69 -4.08 -1.55
N GLU A 330 -8.78 -4.41 -2.83
CA GLU A 330 -9.18 -5.73 -3.30
C GLU A 330 -7.95 -6.41 -3.91
N ARG A 331 -7.67 -7.67 -3.54
CA ARG A 331 -6.53 -8.41 -4.08
C ARG A 331 -6.73 -8.80 -5.55
N PHE A 332 -8.00 -8.99 -5.94
CA PHE A 332 -8.40 -9.39 -7.28
C PHE A 332 -9.55 -8.51 -7.76
N LEU A 333 -9.64 -8.30 -9.08
CA LEU A 333 -10.84 -7.72 -9.68
C LEU A 333 -11.94 -8.77 -9.72
N HIS A 334 -13.04 -8.52 -9.01
CA HIS A 334 -14.17 -9.44 -8.92
C HIS A 334 -15.04 -9.41 -10.18
N ASP A 335 -15.62 -10.57 -10.50
CA ASP A 335 -16.65 -10.68 -11.55
C ASP A 335 -17.94 -9.96 -11.14
N GLU A 336 -18.61 -9.33 -12.11
CA GLU A 336 -19.92 -8.66 -11.95
C GLU A 336 -20.02 -7.56 -10.88
N ARG A 337 -18.91 -7.21 -10.22
CA ARG A 337 -18.84 -6.18 -9.20
C ARG A 337 -18.11 -4.95 -9.72
N PRO A 338 -18.68 -3.74 -9.61
CA PRO A 338 -17.96 -2.52 -9.95
C PRO A 338 -16.87 -2.25 -8.92
N SER A 339 -15.64 -2.15 -9.38
CA SER A 339 -14.48 -1.79 -8.57
C SER A 339 -13.82 -0.52 -9.10
N MET A 340 -12.97 0.07 -8.27
CA MET A 340 -12.19 1.26 -8.62
C MET A 340 -10.73 0.88 -8.77
N ALA A 341 -10.13 1.16 -9.93
CA ALA A 341 -8.68 1.05 -10.10
C ALA A 341 -8.01 2.39 -9.92
N SER A 342 -6.91 2.41 -9.17
CA SER A 342 -6.09 3.59 -8.95
C SER A 342 -4.69 3.36 -9.49
N VAL A 343 -4.19 4.28 -10.30
CA VAL A 343 -2.89 4.15 -10.98
C VAL A 343 -2.30 5.53 -11.25
N TYR A 344 -0.97 5.62 -11.25
CA TYR A 344 -0.29 6.80 -11.76
C TYR A 344 -0.42 6.86 -13.28
N GLY A 345 -0.60 8.06 -13.80
CA GLY A 345 -0.61 8.25 -15.25
C GLY A 345 -0.82 9.70 -15.64
N PRO A 346 -0.87 9.95 -16.96
CA PRO A 346 -1.07 11.28 -17.48
C PRO A 346 -2.52 11.74 -17.25
N THR A 347 -2.68 12.93 -16.67
CA THR A 347 -3.97 13.51 -16.32
C THR A 347 -4.84 13.63 -17.56
N THR A 348 -6.06 13.11 -17.52
CA THR A 348 -7.06 13.24 -18.60
C THR A 348 -8.29 13.93 -18.03
N TYR A 349 -8.92 14.83 -18.78
CA TYR A 349 -10.19 15.40 -18.34
C TYR A 349 -11.34 14.38 -18.46
N PRO A 350 -12.08 14.09 -17.37
CA PRO A 350 -13.30 13.28 -17.46
C PRO A 350 -14.38 14.01 -18.27
N PRO A 351 -15.34 13.31 -18.89
CA PRO A 351 -15.46 11.85 -18.97
C PRO A 351 -14.54 11.26 -20.04
N ALA A 352 -13.77 10.24 -19.67
CA ALA A 352 -12.95 9.49 -20.62
C ALA A 352 -13.21 7.98 -20.45
N PRO A 353 -13.62 7.26 -21.51
CA PRO A 353 -13.74 5.81 -21.44
C PRO A 353 -12.35 5.18 -21.30
N VAL A 354 -12.28 4.09 -20.56
CA VAL A 354 -11.03 3.34 -20.34
C VAL A 354 -11.22 1.87 -20.65
N LEU A 355 -10.21 1.28 -21.29
CA LEU A 355 -10.08 -0.15 -21.54
C LEU A 355 -8.83 -0.67 -20.85
N PHE A 356 -8.96 -1.83 -20.21
CA PHE A 356 -7.85 -2.57 -19.62
C PHE A 356 -7.59 -3.79 -20.48
N LEU A 357 -6.42 -3.85 -21.07
CA LEU A 357 -6.01 -4.88 -22.02
C LEU A 357 -4.86 -5.70 -21.44
N HIS A 358 -4.88 -7.01 -21.69
CA HIS A 358 -3.77 -7.88 -21.31
C HIS A 358 -2.50 -7.47 -22.07
N PRO A 359 -1.33 -7.37 -21.41
CA PRO A 359 -0.11 -6.86 -22.04
C PRO A 359 0.36 -7.70 -23.24
N GLU A 360 0.34 -9.03 -23.12
CA GLU A 360 0.83 -9.93 -24.17
C GLU A 360 -0.21 -10.23 -25.26
N THR A 361 -1.41 -10.68 -24.85
CA THR A 361 -2.46 -11.12 -25.78
C THR A 361 -3.29 -9.98 -26.35
N GLY A 362 -3.28 -8.80 -25.72
CA GLY A 362 -4.18 -7.69 -26.08
C GLY A 362 -5.66 -7.96 -25.78
N ALA A 363 -5.99 -9.04 -25.06
CA ALA A 363 -7.37 -9.38 -24.71
C ALA A 363 -8.00 -8.32 -23.81
N LEU A 364 -9.29 -8.03 -24.03
CA LEU A 364 -10.05 -7.09 -23.21
C LEU A 364 -10.36 -7.70 -21.84
N MET A 365 -9.74 -7.16 -20.79
CA MET A 365 -9.87 -7.66 -19.42
C MET A 365 -10.98 -6.93 -18.64
N ALA A 366 -11.03 -5.60 -18.74
CA ALA A 366 -12.03 -4.78 -18.06
C ALA A 366 -12.37 -3.53 -18.86
N THR A 367 -13.58 -3.03 -18.65
CA THR A 367 -14.10 -1.80 -19.27
C THR A 367 -14.53 -0.83 -18.19
N GLY A 368 -14.33 0.46 -18.39
CA GLY A 368 -14.71 1.46 -17.40
C GLY A 368 -14.71 2.88 -17.92
N THR A 369 -14.77 3.81 -16.98
CA THR A 369 -14.63 5.25 -17.21
C THR A 369 -13.70 5.87 -16.19
N LEU A 370 -13.02 6.95 -16.58
CA LEU A 370 -12.29 7.80 -15.65
C LEU A 370 -13.29 8.53 -14.75
N ALA A 371 -13.27 8.21 -13.46
CA ALA A 371 -14.16 8.78 -12.47
C ALA A 371 -13.61 10.09 -11.91
N SER A 372 -12.34 10.09 -11.50
CA SER A 372 -11.67 11.26 -10.94
C SER A 372 -10.14 11.17 -11.08
N VAL A 373 -9.48 12.31 -10.97
CA VAL A 373 -8.02 12.40 -10.82
C VAL A 373 -7.77 13.10 -9.49
N ASN A 374 -7.35 12.35 -8.48
CA ASN A 374 -7.17 12.89 -7.14
C ASN A 374 -6.20 12.04 -6.31
N PRO A 375 -5.00 12.54 -5.95
CA PRO A 375 -4.09 11.77 -5.11
C PRO A 375 -4.56 11.55 -3.66
N ASP A 376 -5.60 12.26 -3.21
CA ASP A 376 -6.06 12.24 -1.82
C ASP A 376 -6.95 11.03 -1.50
N ARG A 377 -7.31 10.18 -2.47
CA ARG A 377 -8.13 8.99 -2.23
C ARG A 377 -7.34 7.93 -1.46
N VAL A 378 -7.78 7.61 -0.24
CA VAL A 378 -7.11 6.63 0.62
C VAL A 378 -7.59 5.21 0.30
N ILE A 379 -6.64 4.32 -0.03
CA ILE A 379 -6.86 2.89 -0.22
C ILE A 379 -6.13 2.14 0.90
N LEU A 380 -6.86 1.28 1.61
CA LEU A 380 -6.34 0.57 2.78
C LEU A 380 -6.40 -0.94 2.56
N ARG A 381 -5.27 -1.61 2.72
CA ARG A 381 -5.20 -3.06 2.84
C ARG A 381 -5.69 -3.46 4.24
N ARG A 382 -6.63 -4.40 4.27
CA ARG A 382 -7.09 -5.02 5.52
C ARG A 382 -6.35 -6.34 5.72
N SER A 383 -6.05 -6.67 6.96
CA SER A 383 -5.51 -7.96 7.37
C SER A 383 -6.36 -8.44 8.55
N VAL A 384 -6.94 -9.64 8.44
CA VAL A 384 -7.79 -10.24 9.47
C VAL A 384 -7.04 -11.39 10.11
N LEU A 385 -6.74 -11.24 11.41
CA LEU A 385 -6.18 -12.31 12.22
C LEU A 385 -7.28 -13.21 12.75
N THR A 386 -7.13 -14.50 12.55
CA THR A 386 -8.11 -15.51 12.95
C THR A 386 -7.62 -16.28 14.15
N GLY A 387 -8.50 -16.52 15.12
CA GLY A 387 -8.27 -17.43 16.23
C GLY A 387 -9.50 -18.27 16.49
N VAL A 388 -9.30 -19.42 17.14
CA VAL A 388 -10.37 -20.36 17.46
C VAL A 388 -10.67 -20.28 18.97
N PRO A 389 -11.93 -20.05 19.38
CA PRO A 389 -12.30 -20.12 20.79
C PRO A 389 -12.25 -21.58 21.27
N VAL A 390 -11.40 -21.88 22.26
CA VAL A 390 -11.23 -23.22 22.82
C VAL A 390 -12.07 -23.40 24.09
N ARG A 391 -12.04 -22.41 25.00
CA ARG A 391 -12.80 -22.45 26.26
C ARG A 391 -13.79 -21.30 26.30
N ILE A 392 -15.08 -21.62 26.38
CA ILE A 392 -16.15 -20.62 26.34
C ILE A 392 -16.79 -20.51 27.73
N GLY A 393 -16.66 -19.35 28.35
CA GLY A 393 -17.34 -18.97 29.59
C GLY A 393 -18.61 -18.14 29.32
N LYS A 394 -19.25 -17.65 30.39
CA LYS A 394 -20.45 -16.81 30.29
C LYS A 394 -20.15 -15.41 29.73
N SER A 395 -19.03 -14.80 30.14
CA SER A 395 -18.63 -13.44 29.77
C SER A 395 -17.24 -13.35 29.12
N ALA A 396 -16.47 -14.43 29.13
CA ALA A 396 -15.12 -14.49 28.60
C ALA A 396 -14.93 -15.78 27.78
N ALA A 397 -14.03 -15.74 26.81
CA ALA A 397 -13.63 -16.92 26.04
C ALA A 397 -12.11 -16.92 25.87
N THR A 398 -11.48 -18.09 26.01
CA THR A 398 -10.07 -18.30 25.69
C THR A 398 -9.96 -18.64 24.22
N VAL A 399 -9.16 -17.86 23.48
CA VAL A 399 -8.93 -18.01 22.04
C VAL A 399 -7.50 -18.51 21.83
N ARG A 400 -7.32 -19.51 20.96
CA ARG A 400 -6.01 -20.06 20.60
C ARG A 400 -5.75 -19.87 19.11
N GLY A 401 -4.48 -19.77 18.73
CA GLY A 401 -4.04 -19.77 17.33
C GLY A 401 -4.16 -18.43 16.60
N MET A 402 -4.47 -17.34 17.33
CA MET A 402 -4.43 -15.97 16.77
C MET A 402 -3.02 -15.36 16.83
N PHE A 403 -2.31 -15.66 17.91
CA PHE A 403 -0.93 -15.23 18.18
C PHE A 403 -0.15 -16.43 18.71
N HIS A 404 1.18 -16.33 18.69
CA HIS A 404 2.09 -17.35 19.25
C HIS A 404 2.93 -16.82 20.41
N ASN A 405 2.89 -15.51 20.69
CA ASN A 405 3.68 -14.86 21.73
C ASN A 405 2.80 -13.99 22.64
N ALA A 406 3.02 -14.05 23.95
CA ALA A 406 2.30 -13.20 24.92
C ALA A 406 2.55 -11.70 24.73
N ARG A 407 3.73 -11.30 24.21
CA ARG A 407 4.05 -9.89 23.90
C ARG A 407 3.18 -9.34 22.78
N ASP A 408 2.93 -10.14 21.74
CA ASP A 408 2.06 -9.76 20.62
C ASP A 408 0.62 -9.51 21.10
N VAL A 409 0.09 -10.39 21.97
CA VAL A 409 -1.25 -10.22 22.55
C VAL A 409 -1.38 -8.90 23.31
N ARG A 410 -0.35 -8.49 24.06
CA ARG A 410 -0.34 -7.21 24.77
C ARG A 410 -0.29 -6.03 23.81
N PHE A 411 0.50 -6.12 22.73
CA PHE A 411 0.60 -5.08 21.71
C PHE A 411 -0.76 -4.83 21.02
N PHE A 412 -1.47 -5.90 20.67
CA PHE A 412 -2.78 -5.81 20.00
C PHE A 412 -3.98 -5.67 20.95
N LYS A 413 -3.75 -5.51 22.26
CA LYS A 413 -4.81 -5.47 23.28
C LYS A 413 -5.87 -4.38 23.05
N SER A 414 -5.46 -3.25 22.48
CA SER A 414 -6.34 -2.10 22.21
C SER A 414 -7.28 -2.30 21.01
N ILE A 415 -7.06 -3.34 20.20
CA ILE A 415 -7.83 -3.58 18.97
C ILE A 415 -9.12 -4.34 19.30
N PRO A 416 -10.28 -3.87 18.81
CA PRO A 416 -11.54 -4.59 19.00
C PRO A 416 -11.57 -5.87 18.18
N LEU A 417 -12.05 -6.94 18.81
CA LEU A 417 -12.33 -8.23 18.20
C LEU A 417 -13.80 -8.34 17.82
N TRP A 418 -14.05 -9.11 16.77
CA TRP A 418 -15.40 -9.46 16.34
C TRP A 418 -15.44 -10.94 15.91
N THR A 419 -16.61 -11.56 16.00
CA THR A 419 -16.81 -12.95 15.56
C THR A 419 -17.68 -13.00 14.32
N LYS A 420 -17.57 -14.08 13.53
CA LYS A 420 -18.41 -14.31 12.34
C LYS A 420 -19.92 -14.32 12.64
N TYR A 421 -20.30 -14.59 13.89
CA TYR A 421 -21.68 -14.56 14.39
C TYR A 421 -22.09 -13.22 15.05
N GLY A 422 -21.33 -12.15 14.83
CA GLY A 422 -21.73 -10.78 15.19
C GLY A 422 -21.50 -10.39 16.66
N ARG A 423 -20.73 -11.15 17.44
CA ARG A 423 -20.30 -10.72 18.77
C ARG A 423 -19.07 -9.83 18.66
N SER A 424 -18.92 -8.87 19.57
CA SER A 424 -17.74 -8.01 19.68
C SER A 424 -17.18 -8.04 21.10
N GLY A 425 -15.89 -7.78 21.25
CA GLY A 425 -15.20 -7.75 22.52
C GLY A 425 -13.75 -7.31 22.36
N ASN A 426 -13.00 -7.21 23.45
CA ASN A 426 -11.59 -6.83 23.44
C ASN A 426 -10.75 -7.89 24.16
N ILE A 427 -9.44 -7.90 23.91
CA ILE A 427 -8.49 -8.76 24.61
C ILE A 427 -8.36 -8.29 26.06
N VAL A 428 -8.43 -9.23 27.01
CA VAL A 428 -8.27 -8.94 28.45
C VAL A 428 -6.81 -9.13 28.86
N GLU A 429 -6.30 -10.36 28.76
CA GLU A 429 -4.94 -10.73 29.13
C GLU A 429 -4.48 -11.96 28.33
N PRO A 430 -3.17 -12.10 28.05
CA PRO A 430 -2.61 -13.33 27.51
C PRO A 430 -2.62 -14.44 28.57
N ILE A 431 -2.82 -15.69 28.12
CA ILE A 431 -2.76 -16.87 29.00
C ILE A 431 -1.57 -17.73 28.57
N GLY A 432 -0.53 -17.76 29.40
CA GLY A 432 0.70 -18.50 29.12
C GLY A 432 1.67 -17.73 28.21
N THR A 433 2.66 -18.45 27.68
CA THR A 433 3.73 -17.91 26.82
C THR A 433 3.42 -18.01 25.33
N HIS A 434 2.52 -18.92 24.94
CA HIS A 434 2.25 -19.29 23.54
C HIS A 434 1.12 -18.50 22.84
N GLY A 435 0.80 -17.30 23.33
CA GLY A 435 -0.21 -16.40 22.75
C GLY A 435 -1.57 -16.51 23.41
#